data_AF-A0A382L3F3-F1
#
_entry.id   AF-A0A382L3F3-F1
#
_cell.length_a   1.000
_cell.length_b   1.000
_cell.length_c   1.000
_cell.angle_alpha   90.00
_cell.angle_beta   90.00
_cell.angle_gamma   90.00
#
_symmetry.space_group_name_H-M   'P 1'
#
loop_
_entity.id
_entity.type
_entity.pdbx_description
1 polymer ?
#
loop_
_entity_poly.entity_id
_entity_poly.type
_entity_poly.pdbx_seq_one_letter_code
_entity_poly.pdbx_strand_id
1 'polypeptide(L)'
;MSSALAQGKMMASGGGLTELRSLLLFVLLAIVVYRIGSHIPIPGIDPERLQLLFSQNQGGILDLVNMFGGGALERMSIFALGIMPYISSSIITQLLVATTPSLQQLRKEGEAGRKKISQYTRYGTLALALVQGMAMSSGMVGQGLSYTGSFMFHVVAVTTLVTGAMFIMWLG
;
A
#
# COMPACT_ATOMS: atom_id res chain seq x y z
N MET A 1 27.42 29.61 34.22
CA MET A 1 27.85 28.54 33.30
C MET A 1 27.45 27.12 33.75
N SER A 2 26.73 26.93 34.88
CA SER A 2 26.32 25.59 35.37
C SER A 2 24.91 25.14 34.98
N SER A 3 24.07 26.01 34.40
CA SER A 3 22.68 25.68 34.03
C SER A 3 22.53 25.07 32.63
N ALA A 4 23.46 25.31 31.72
CA ALA A 4 23.43 24.74 30.36
C ALA A 4 23.80 23.24 30.33
N LEU A 5 24.65 22.78 31.25
CA LEU A 5 25.05 21.38 31.36
C LEU A 5 23.97 20.49 31.99
N ALA A 6 23.04 21.08 32.76
CA ALA A 6 21.89 20.35 33.32
C ALA A 6 20.82 20.07 32.24
N GLN A 7 20.66 20.99 31.28
CA GLN A 7 19.67 20.86 30.20
C GLN A 7 20.07 19.82 29.15
N GLY A 8 21.37 19.63 28.91
CA GLY A 8 21.89 18.56 28.05
C GLY A 8 21.72 17.15 28.62
N LYS A 9 21.64 17.00 29.95
CA LYS A 9 21.50 15.70 30.63
C LYS A 9 20.04 15.25 30.78
N MET A 10 19.07 16.17 30.75
CA MET A 10 17.64 15.83 30.75
C MET A 10 17.14 15.29 29.40
N MET A 11 17.84 15.58 28.29
CA MET A 11 17.52 15.03 26.96
C MET A 11 18.05 13.58 26.76
N ALA A 12 18.96 13.11 27.62
CA ALA A 12 19.61 11.80 27.51
C ALA A 12 19.14 10.77 28.56
N SER A 13 18.15 11.12 29.37
CA SER A 13 17.72 10.32 30.53
C SER A 13 16.44 9.52 30.25
N GLY A 14 16.58 8.27 29.83
CA GLY A 14 15.72 7.16 30.27
C GLY A 14 14.40 6.86 29.53
N GLY A 15 13.86 7.76 28.70
CA GLY A 15 12.56 7.55 28.02
C GLY A 15 12.64 7.16 26.54
N GLY A 16 13.47 7.85 25.76
CA GLY A 16 13.48 7.73 24.29
C GLY A 16 13.99 6.38 23.76
N LEU A 17 14.83 5.66 24.51
CA LEU A 17 15.29 4.33 24.09
C LEU A 17 14.16 3.30 24.13
N THR A 18 13.25 3.42 25.09
CA THR A 18 12.07 2.54 25.22
C THR A 18 11.03 2.85 24.14
N GLU A 19 10.84 4.13 23.82
CA GLU A 19 9.96 4.58 22.74
C GLU A 19 10.50 4.18 21.35
N LEU A 20 11.80 4.35 21.10
CA LEU A 20 12.42 3.86 19.87
C LEU A 20 12.33 2.34 19.74
N ARG A 21 12.54 1.60 20.84
CA ARG A 21 12.38 0.14 20.87
C ARG A 21 10.95 -0.29 20.58
N SER A 22 9.94 0.39 21.13
CA SER A 22 8.53 0.07 20.86
C SER A 22 8.15 0.38 19.42
N LEU A 23 8.64 1.49 18.85
CA LEU A 23 8.43 1.83 17.44
C LEU A 23 9.10 0.82 16.51
N LEU A 24 10.34 0.41 16.80
CA LEU A 24 11.04 -0.66 16.07
C LEU A 24 10.31 -1.99 16.15
N LEU A 25 9.82 -2.38 17.33
CA LEU A 25 9.01 -3.59 17.52
C LEU A 25 7.70 -3.53 16.72
N PHE A 26 7.03 -2.36 16.69
CA PHE A 26 5.83 -2.16 15.88
C PHE A 26 6.12 -2.33 14.39
N VAL A 27 7.18 -1.70 13.87
CA VAL A 27 7.58 -1.84 12.47
C VAL A 27 7.95 -3.28 12.14
N LEU A 28 8.69 -3.97 13.01
CA LEU A 28 9.09 -5.36 12.82
C LEU A 28 7.86 -6.29 12.80
N LEU A 29 6.90 -6.06 13.70
CA LEU A 29 5.63 -6.78 13.72
C LEU A 29 4.79 -6.49 12.46
N ALA A 30 4.75 -5.23 12.00
CA ALA A 30 4.07 -4.85 10.76
C ALA A 30 4.69 -5.54 9.53
N ILE A 31 6.03 -5.66 9.47
CA ILE A 31 6.73 -6.41 8.41
C ILE A 31 6.36 -7.89 8.45
N VAL A 32 6.29 -8.51 9.63
CA VAL A 32 5.89 -9.91 9.78
C VAL A 32 4.45 -10.11 9.30
N VAL A 33 3.52 -9.24 9.69
CA VAL A 33 2.12 -9.29 9.24
C VAL A 33 2.02 -9.13 7.72
N TYR A 34 2.74 -8.16 7.15
CA TYR A 34 2.82 -7.97 5.70
C TYR A 34 3.34 -9.22 4.99
N ARG A 35 4.41 -9.84 5.52
CA ARG A 35 4.99 -11.07 4.98
C ARG A 35 4.03 -12.25 5.05
N ILE A 36 3.26 -12.40 6.12
CA ILE A 36 2.26 -13.47 6.23
C ILE A 36 1.17 -13.24 5.18
N GLY A 37 0.63 -12.03 5.07
CA GLY A 37 -0.42 -11.74 4.10
C GLY A 37 0.05 -11.84 2.64
N SER A 38 1.31 -11.56 2.33
CA SER A 38 1.86 -11.75 0.98
C SER A 38 1.96 -13.22 0.55
N HIS A 39 1.77 -14.17 1.47
CA HIS A 39 1.70 -15.60 1.18
C HIS A 39 0.27 -16.14 1.08
N ILE A 40 -0.74 -15.32 1.37
CA ILE A 40 -2.15 -15.71 1.25
C ILE A 40 -2.61 -15.36 -0.18
N PRO A 41 -2.82 -16.35 -1.07
CA PRO A 41 -3.29 -16.10 -2.43
C PRO A 41 -4.75 -15.64 -2.42
N ILE A 42 -5.13 -14.86 -3.43
CA ILE A 42 -6.53 -14.48 -3.65
C ILE A 42 -7.31 -15.76 -4.01
N PRO A 43 -8.49 -15.98 -3.40
CA PRO A 43 -9.30 -17.15 -3.68
C PRO A 43 -9.76 -17.17 -5.14
N GLY A 44 -9.65 -18.35 -5.78
CA GLY A 44 -10.14 -18.58 -7.14
C GLY A 44 -9.08 -18.51 -8.25
N ILE A 45 -7.79 -18.38 -7.91
CA ILE A 45 -6.67 -18.37 -8.87
C ILE A 45 -6.03 -19.74 -8.99
N ASP A 46 -5.71 -20.14 -10.22
CA ASP A 46 -4.88 -21.30 -10.53
C ASP A 46 -3.38 -20.97 -10.43
N PRO A 47 -2.65 -21.49 -9.42
CA PRO A 47 -1.25 -21.19 -9.23
C PRO A 47 -0.34 -21.80 -10.30
N GLU A 48 -0.73 -22.89 -10.96
CA GLU A 48 0.06 -23.51 -12.03
C GLU A 48 0.06 -22.62 -13.28
N ARG A 49 -1.12 -22.10 -13.63
CA ARG A 49 -1.28 -21.13 -14.73
C ARG A 49 -0.54 -19.83 -14.45
N LEU A 50 -0.57 -19.37 -13.20
CA LEU A 50 0.13 -18.15 -12.78
C LEU A 50 1.66 -18.29 -12.96
N GLN A 51 2.23 -19.40 -12.51
CA GLN A 51 3.67 -19.67 -12.70
C GLN A 51 4.05 -19.75 -14.17
N LEU A 52 3.19 -20.31 -15.01
CA LEU A 52 3.41 -20.42 -16.45
C LEU A 52 3.41 -19.04 -17.13
N LEU A 53 2.48 -18.15 -16.77
CA LEU A 53 2.44 -16.77 -17.28
C LEU A 53 3.64 -15.94 -16.81
N PHE A 54 4.02 -16.07 -15.53
CA PHE A 54 5.21 -15.38 -15.02
C PHE A 54 6.49 -15.89 -15.68
N SER A 55 6.60 -17.20 -15.91
CA SER A 55 7.73 -17.80 -16.63
C SER A 55 7.84 -17.34 -18.08
N GLN A 56 6.71 -17.08 -18.73
CA GLN A 56 6.67 -16.55 -20.10
C GLN A 56 6.97 -15.05 -20.19
N ASN A 57 6.80 -14.29 -19.11
CA ASN A 57 6.97 -12.84 -19.08
C ASN A 57 8.16 -12.38 -18.20
N GLN A 58 9.14 -13.26 -17.96
CA GLN A 58 10.34 -12.93 -17.18
C GLN A 58 11.14 -11.79 -17.85
N GLY A 59 11.50 -10.77 -17.06
CA GLY A 59 12.30 -9.61 -17.51
C GLY A 59 11.51 -8.43 -18.09
N GLY A 60 10.18 -8.48 -18.10
CA GLY A 60 9.32 -7.39 -18.56
C GLY A 60 8.95 -6.37 -17.46
N ILE A 61 8.07 -5.44 -17.80
CA ILE A 61 7.55 -4.43 -16.85
C ILE A 61 6.86 -5.07 -15.63
N LEU A 62 6.34 -6.29 -15.80
CA LEU A 62 5.73 -7.08 -14.73
C LEU A 62 6.71 -7.44 -13.61
N ASP A 63 7.99 -7.64 -13.94
CA ASP A 63 9.01 -7.97 -12.95
C ASP A 63 9.41 -6.73 -12.12
N LEU A 64 9.45 -5.56 -12.76
CA LEU A 64 9.59 -4.29 -12.04
C LEU A 64 8.44 -4.08 -11.05
N VAL A 65 7.19 -4.33 -11.48
CA VAL A 65 6.02 -4.23 -10.60
C VAL A 65 6.09 -5.26 -9.47
N ASN A 66 6.55 -6.48 -9.73
CA ASN A 66 6.72 -7.52 -8.72
C ASN A 66 7.80 -7.15 -7.67
N MET A 67 8.89 -6.51 -8.09
CA MET A 67 9.94 -6.01 -7.20
C MET A 67 9.39 -4.96 -6.23
N PHE A 68 8.55 -4.02 -6.69
CA PHE A 68 7.90 -3.04 -5.82
C PHE A 68 6.81 -3.65 -4.91
N GLY A 69 6.20 -4.76 -5.34
CA GLY A 69 5.22 -5.52 -4.57
C GLY A 69 5.83 -6.56 -3.62
N GLY A 70 7.15 -6.71 -3.56
CA GLY A 70 7.82 -7.68 -2.69
C GLY A 70 7.50 -9.15 -3.00
N GLY A 71 7.17 -9.48 -4.24
CA GLY A 71 6.74 -10.82 -4.67
C GLY A 71 5.23 -11.08 -4.54
N ALA A 72 4.45 -10.08 -4.10
CA ALA A 72 3.01 -10.21 -3.89
C ALA A 72 2.22 -10.43 -5.19
N LEU A 73 2.74 -9.95 -6.33
CA LEU A 73 2.10 -10.06 -7.64
C LEU A 73 2.33 -11.45 -8.26
N GLU A 74 3.56 -11.96 -8.18
CA GLU A 74 3.94 -13.31 -8.64
C GLU A 74 3.12 -14.41 -7.96
N ARG A 75 2.73 -14.19 -6.69
CA ARG A 75 1.92 -15.11 -5.91
C ARG A 75 0.42 -14.78 -5.95
N MET A 76 0.05 -13.70 -6.64
CA MET A 76 -1.29 -13.11 -6.62
C MET A 76 -1.91 -13.12 -5.21
N SER A 77 -1.16 -12.54 -4.28
CA SER A 77 -1.58 -12.47 -2.88
C SER A 77 -2.68 -11.43 -2.66
N ILE A 78 -3.30 -11.44 -1.48
CA ILE A 78 -4.23 -10.38 -1.05
C ILE A 78 -3.62 -8.97 -1.12
N PHE A 79 -2.29 -8.87 -1.15
CA PHE A 79 -1.51 -7.65 -1.26
C PHE A 79 -0.94 -7.40 -2.66
N ALA A 80 -1.48 -8.04 -3.70
CA ALA A 80 -0.94 -7.94 -5.06
C ALA A 80 -0.94 -6.50 -5.63
N LEU A 81 -1.89 -5.64 -5.22
CA LEU A 81 -1.86 -4.20 -5.53
C LEU A 81 -0.75 -3.44 -4.76
N GLY A 82 -0.34 -3.97 -3.61
CA GLY A 82 0.67 -3.37 -2.74
C GLY A 82 0.31 -1.96 -2.25
N ILE A 83 1.34 -1.15 -2.05
CA ILE A 83 1.23 0.27 -1.67
C ILE A 83 1.06 1.20 -2.89
N MET A 84 1.11 0.66 -4.12
CA MET A 84 1.08 1.44 -5.37
C MET A 84 -0.14 2.37 -5.50
N PRO A 85 -1.39 1.94 -5.18
CA PRO A 85 -2.55 2.84 -5.25
C PRO A 85 -2.37 4.08 -4.37
N TYR A 86 -1.75 3.93 -3.20
CA TYR A 86 -1.48 5.04 -2.29
C TYR A 86 -0.39 5.97 -2.81
N ILE A 87 0.71 5.40 -3.32
CA ILE A 87 1.80 6.18 -3.94
C ILE A 87 1.22 7.02 -5.08
N SER A 88 0.48 6.41 -6.00
CA SER A 88 -0.16 7.11 -7.11
C SER A 88 -1.13 8.19 -6.64
N SER A 89 -2.00 7.89 -5.67
CA SER A 89 -2.93 8.88 -5.14
C SER A 89 -2.23 10.06 -4.46
N SER A 90 -1.10 9.81 -3.79
CA SER A 90 -0.33 10.85 -3.13
C SER A 90 0.31 11.80 -4.14
N ILE A 91 0.84 11.27 -5.25
CA ILE A 91 1.39 12.06 -6.36
C ILE A 91 0.28 12.88 -7.01
N ILE A 92 -0.87 12.28 -7.31
CA ILE A 92 -2.02 13.00 -7.87
C ILE A 92 -2.45 14.14 -6.94
N THR A 93 -2.54 13.88 -5.64
CA THR A 93 -2.91 14.92 -4.67
C THR A 93 -1.87 16.03 -4.62
N GLN A 94 -0.58 15.69 -4.64
CA GLN A 94 0.51 16.68 -4.65
C GLN A 94 0.47 17.55 -5.91
N LEU A 95 0.19 16.95 -7.08
CA LEU A 95 0.02 17.67 -8.33
C LEU A 95 -1.23 18.57 -8.30
N LEU A 96 -2.36 18.07 -7.80
CA LEU A 96 -3.59 18.87 -7.64
C LEU A 96 -3.39 20.05 -6.70
N VAL A 97 -2.66 19.86 -5.61
CA VAL A 97 -2.27 20.95 -4.71
C VAL A 97 -1.37 21.95 -5.43
N ALA A 98 -0.44 21.50 -6.27
CA ALA A 98 0.44 22.40 -7.02
C ALA A 98 -0.31 23.21 -8.09
N THR A 99 -1.34 22.65 -8.71
CA THR A 99 -2.09 23.30 -9.81
C THR A 99 -3.32 24.08 -9.36
N THR A 100 -3.90 23.76 -8.20
CA THR A 100 -5.17 24.35 -7.75
C THR A 100 -4.96 25.37 -6.62
N PRO A 101 -5.26 26.67 -6.82
CA PRO A 101 -4.97 27.72 -5.83
C PRO A 101 -5.74 27.56 -4.52
N SER A 102 -6.96 27.03 -4.55
CA SER A 102 -7.74 26.76 -3.32
C SER A 102 -7.11 25.68 -2.44
N LEU A 103 -6.55 24.63 -3.04
CA LEU A 103 -5.83 23.57 -2.32
C LEU A 103 -4.47 24.05 -1.80
N GLN A 104 -3.80 24.97 -2.51
CA GLN A 104 -2.60 25.63 -2.00
C GLN A 104 -2.89 26.45 -0.75
N GLN A 105 -4.00 27.19 -0.75
CA GLN A 105 -4.44 27.96 0.41
C GLN A 105 -4.77 27.03 1.58
N LEU A 106 -5.47 25.93 1.31
CA LEU A 106 -5.74 24.89 2.30
C LEU A 106 -4.44 24.35 2.91
N ARG A 107 -3.40 24.09 2.11
CA ARG A 107 -2.09 23.66 2.63
C ARG A 107 -1.45 24.72 3.54
N LYS A 108 -1.70 26.01 3.31
CA LYS A 108 -1.19 27.13 4.13
C LYS A 108 -1.91 27.29 5.47
N GLU A 109 -3.07 26.65 5.67
CA GLU A 109 -3.80 26.63 6.96
C GLU A 109 -3.12 25.77 8.05
N GLY A 110 -1.94 25.21 7.76
CA GLY A 110 -1.14 24.46 8.73
C GLY A 110 -1.64 23.03 8.96
N GLU A 111 -1.72 22.61 10.22
CA GLU A 111 -2.09 21.24 10.65
C GLU A 111 -3.45 20.78 10.10
N ALA A 112 -4.48 21.64 10.20
CA ALA A 112 -5.84 21.30 9.78
C ALA A 112 -5.93 21.07 8.26
N GLY A 113 -5.26 21.92 7.48
CA GLY A 113 -5.17 21.79 6.04
C GLY A 113 -4.44 20.54 5.57
N ARG A 114 -3.30 20.22 6.21
CA ARG A 114 -2.55 18.99 5.94
C ARG A 114 -3.38 17.74 6.21
N LYS A 115 -4.20 17.73 7.27
CA LYS A 115 -5.12 16.62 7.56
C LYS A 115 -6.17 16.44 6.48
N LYS A 116 -6.80 17.51 5.99
CA LYS A 116 -7.76 17.45 4.88
C LYS A 116 -7.13 16.92 3.58
N ILE A 117 -5.93 17.39 3.24
CA ILE A 117 -5.20 16.90 2.06
C ILE A 117 -4.91 15.40 2.19
N SER A 118 -4.47 14.95 3.36
CA SER A 118 -4.26 13.52 3.63
C SER A 118 -5.55 12.70 3.50
N GLN A 119 -6.69 13.23 3.94
CA GLN A 119 -7.99 12.58 3.73
C GLN A 119 -8.31 12.43 2.23
N TYR A 120 -8.09 13.46 1.41
CA TYR A 120 -8.28 13.36 -0.04
C TYR A 120 -7.36 12.31 -0.67
N THR A 121 -6.10 12.21 -0.24
CA THR A 121 -5.20 11.14 -0.69
C THR A 121 -5.74 9.76 -0.31
N ARG A 122 -6.29 9.58 0.89
CA ARG A 122 -6.88 8.30 1.32
C ARG A 122 -8.11 7.93 0.49
N TYR A 123 -8.99 8.89 0.19
CA TYR A 123 -10.14 8.66 -0.68
C TYR A 123 -9.74 8.36 -2.12
N GLY A 124 -8.75 9.08 -2.65
CA GLY A 124 -8.19 8.80 -3.97
C GLY A 124 -7.55 7.42 -4.06
N THR A 125 -6.88 6.99 -2.99
CA THR A 125 -6.30 5.63 -2.89
C THR A 125 -7.37 4.56 -2.99
N LEU A 126 -8.49 4.70 -2.27
CA LEU A 126 -9.62 3.77 -2.33
C LEU A 126 -10.22 3.71 -3.74
N ALA A 127 -10.45 4.86 -4.37
CA ALA A 127 -10.99 4.93 -5.72
C ALA A 127 -10.06 4.27 -6.76
N LEU A 128 -8.76 4.54 -6.67
CA LEU A 128 -7.76 3.93 -7.56
C LEU A 128 -7.64 2.42 -7.31
N ALA A 129 -7.63 1.98 -6.06
CA ALA A 129 -7.57 0.56 -5.72
C ALA A 129 -8.79 -0.20 -6.26
N LEU A 130 -9.98 0.41 -6.24
CA LEU A 130 -11.19 -0.17 -6.83
C LEU A 130 -11.05 -0.34 -8.35
N VAL A 131 -10.63 0.71 -9.05
CA VAL A 131 -10.47 0.67 -10.51
C VAL A 131 -9.37 -0.32 -10.91
N GLN A 132 -8.22 -0.28 -10.25
CA GLN A 132 -7.10 -1.20 -10.50
C GLN A 132 -7.46 -2.63 -10.15
N GLY A 133 -8.15 -2.86 -9.03
CA GLY A 133 -8.64 -4.17 -8.62
C GLY A 133 -9.60 -4.77 -9.65
N MET A 134 -10.51 -3.96 -10.20
CA MET A 134 -11.41 -4.39 -11.28
C MET A 134 -10.65 -4.74 -12.55
N ALA A 135 -9.70 -3.89 -12.97
CA ALA A 135 -8.87 -4.12 -14.15
C ALA A 135 -8.01 -5.39 -14.01
N MET A 136 -7.48 -5.62 -12.81
CA MET A 136 -6.68 -6.80 -12.51
C MET A 136 -7.53 -8.06 -12.51
N SER A 137 -8.68 -8.02 -11.83
CA SER A 137 -9.63 -9.15 -11.80
C SER A 137 -10.11 -9.54 -13.21
N SER A 138 -10.44 -8.57 -14.07
CA SER A 138 -10.87 -8.87 -15.44
C SER A 138 -9.72 -9.39 -16.31
N GLY A 139 -8.50 -8.85 -16.14
CA GLY A 139 -7.29 -9.35 -16.78
C GLY A 139 -7.01 -10.81 -16.42
N MET A 140 -7.24 -11.19 -15.16
CA MET A 140 -7.05 -12.58 -14.70
C MET A 140 -8.06 -13.54 -15.33
N VAL A 141 -9.33 -13.15 -15.45
CA VAL A 141 -10.33 -13.96 -16.15
C VAL A 141 -10.00 -14.08 -17.63
N GLY A 142 -9.61 -12.98 -18.28
CA GLY A 142 -9.24 -12.96 -19.70
C GLY A 142 -8.03 -13.85 -20.04
N GLN A 143 -7.11 -14.04 -19.09
CA GLN A 143 -5.94 -14.90 -19.23
C GLN A 143 -6.18 -16.35 -18.77
N GLY A 144 -7.41 -16.70 -18.36
CA GLY A 144 -7.75 -18.03 -17.87
C GLY A 144 -7.08 -18.41 -16.54
N LEU A 145 -6.68 -17.40 -15.74
CA LEU A 145 -6.07 -17.61 -14.42
C LEU A 145 -7.10 -17.95 -13.34
N SER A 146 -8.39 -17.70 -13.59
CA SER A 146 -9.46 -18.00 -12.64
C SER A 146 -10.08 -19.36 -12.90
N TYR A 147 -10.34 -20.15 -11.85
CA TYR A 147 -11.07 -21.42 -11.97
C TYR A 147 -12.52 -21.23 -12.47
N THR A 148 -13.12 -20.08 -12.17
CA THR A 148 -14.46 -19.71 -12.66
C THR A 148 -14.45 -18.24 -13.08
N GLY A 149 -14.76 -17.94 -14.34
CA GLY A 149 -14.95 -16.56 -14.83
C GLY A 149 -16.26 -15.92 -14.37
N SER A 150 -16.72 -16.25 -13.16
CA SER A 150 -18.02 -15.84 -12.63
C SER A 150 -17.99 -14.38 -12.16
N PHE A 151 -19.16 -13.73 -12.13
CA PHE A 151 -19.31 -12.41 -11.52
C PHE A 151 -18.94 -12.43 -10.03
N MET A 152 -19.22 -13.55 -9.34
CA MET A 152 -18.84 -13.73 -7.94
C MET A 152 -17.33 -13.73 -7.74
N PHE A 153 -16.55 -14.32 -8.64
CA PHE A 153 -15.09 -14.23 -8.60
C PHE A 153 -14.62 -12.78 -8.65
N HIS A 154 -15.20 -11.96 -9.54
CA HIS A 154 -14.82 -10.54 -9.63
C HIS A 154 -15.09 -9.78 -8.33
N VAL A 155 -16.26 -9.98 -7.74
CA VAL A 155 -16.60 -9.31 -6.47
C VAL A 155 -15.63 -9.72 -5.37
N VAL A 156 -15.34 -11.01 -5.23
CA VAL A 156 -14.42 -11.53 -4.20
C VAL A 156 -12.98 -11.06 -4.46
N ALA A 157 -12.49 -11.12 -5.69
CA ALA A 157 -11.14 -10.70 -6.04
C ALA A 157 -10.95 -9.19 -5.81
N VAL A 158 -11.88 -8.36 -6.30
CA VAL A 158 -11.82 -6.89 -6.16
C VAL A 158 -11.87 -6.51 -4.69
N THR A 159 -12.83 -7.05 -3.92
CA THR A 159 -12.93 -6.74 -2.49
C THR A 159 -11.68 -7.17 -1.74
N THR A 160 -11.14 -8.36 -2.01
CA THR A 160 -9.89 -8.85 -1.40
C THR A 160 -8.72 -7.92 -1.69
N LEU A 161 -8.51 -7.55 -2.96
CA LEU A 161 -7.43 -6.66 -3.40
C LEU A 161 -7.55 -5.26 -2.79
N VAL A 162 -8.76 -4.69 -2.78
CA VAL A 162 -9.02 -3.36 -2.23
C VAL A 162 -8.84 -3.36 -0.72
N THR A 163 -9.37 -4.36 -0.02
CA THR A 163 -9.17 -4.50 1.43
C THR A 163 -7.70 -4.67 1.76
N GLY A 164 -6.95 -5.47 1.00
CA GLY A 164 -5.51 -5.63 1.17
C GLY A 164 -4.73 -4.33 1.00
N ALA A 165 -5.01 -3.57 -0.07
CA ALA A 165 -4.37 -2.27 -0.31
C ALA A 165 -4.68 -1.25 0.79
N MET A 166 -5.94 -1.18 1.24
CA MET A 166 -6.36 -0.28 2.32
C MET A 166 -5.76 -0.69 3.67
N PHE A 167 -5.59 -1.99 3.92
CA PHE A 167 -4.94 -2.49 5.13
C PHE A 167 -3.46 -2.11 5.19
N ILE A 168 -2.73 -2.22 4.08
CA ILE A 168 -1.34 -1.76 4.01
C ILE A 168 -1.25 -0.25 4.24
N MET A 169 -2.14 0.53 3.62
CA MET A 169 -2.20 1.97 3.84
C MET A 169 -2.52 2.33 5.32
N TRP A 170 -3.25 1.49 6.03
CA TRP A 170 -3.52 1.68 7.45
C TRP A 170 -2.34 1.30 8.34
N LEU A 171 -1.57 0.28 7.96
CA LEU A 171 -0.36 -0.15 8.67
C LEU A 171 0.82 0.82 8.53
N GLY A 172 0.91 1.54 7.40
CA GLY A 172 1.96 2.52 7.10
C GLY A 172 1.67 3.91 7.63
#